data_AF-A0A6I2A433-F1
#
_entry.id   AF-A0A6I2A433-F1
#
_cell.length_a   1.000
_cell.length_b   1.000
_cell.length_c   1.000
_cell.angle_alpha   90.00
_cell.angle_beta   90.00
_cell.angle_gamma   90.00
#
_symmetry.space_group_name_H-M   'P 1'
#
loop_
_entity.id
_entity.type
_entity.pdbx_description
1 polymer ?
#
loop_
_entity_poly.entity_id
_entity_poly.type
_entity_poly.pdbx_seq_one_letter_code
_entity_poly.pdbx_strand_id
1 'polypeptide(L)'
;MTIGVGAGAVTFAFNLLDSVVIPIWVWIVLAVLGLFVAQFLAFYKKRKQYEERVVTPEEVEETLTSLSELRTKGVALRNQGLTLQQSDEVKSWIQEVEHWRNLVKAKIGEISAAEASLFGTEDRVTPVEFHQPVNPKHGLYVGIITQDTEKIRELVQRLSPSNLAKKSGIEK
;
A
#
# COMPACT_ATOMS: atom_id res chain seq x y z
N MET A 1 31.09 -0.85 0.72
CA MET A 1 32.14 0.18 0.45
C MET A 1 33.06 -0.39 -0.63
N THR A 2 32.61 -0.42 -1.89
CA THR A 2 33.30 -1.13 -3.01
C THR A 2 33.12 -0.39 -4.34
N ILE A 3 32.82 0.91 -4.31
CA ILE A 3 32.60 1.72 -5.52
C ILE A 3 33.92 2.30 -6.07
N GLY A 4 34.99 2.33 -5.26
CA GLY A 4 36.27 2.96 -5.64
C GLY A 4 37.17 2.14 -6.58
N VAL A 5 36.99 0.83 -6.68
CA VAL A 5 37.92 -0.04 -7.43
C VAL A 5 37.52 -0.21 -8.90
N GLY A 6 36.22 -0.12 -9.22
CA GLY A 6 35.73 -0.28 -10.59
C GLY A 6 36.05 0.90 -11.53
N ALA A 7 35.92 2.13 -11.04
CA ALA A 7 36.19 3.33 -11.85
C ALA A 7 37.69 3.50 -12.15
N GLY A 8 38.57 3.12 -11.21
CA GLY A 8 40.02 3.19 -11.38
C GLY A 8 40.55 2.24 -12.46
N ALA A 9 40.01 1.01 -12.53
CA ALA A 9 40.45 0.01 -13.51
C ALA A 9 40.06 0.38 -14.95
N VAL A 10 38.87 0.95 -15.16
CA VAL A 10 38.41 1.39 -16.48
C VAL A 10 39.23 2.58 -16.97
N THR A 11 39.52 3.55 -16.10
CA THR A 11 40.35 4.71 -16.44
C THR A 11 41.79 4.30 -16.77
N PHE A 12 42.33 3.29 -16.07
CA PHE A 12 43.67 2.73 -16.36
C PHE A 12 43.73 1.99 -17.69
N ALA A 13 42.69 1.24 -18.07
CA ALA A 13 42.60 0.55 -19.35
C ALA A 13 42.45 1.51 -20.55
N PHE A 14 41.76 2.64 -20.38
CA PHE A 14 41.63 3.66 -21.44
C PHE A 14 42.88 4.54 -21.58
N ASN A 15 43.65 4.76 -20.51
CA ASN A 15 44.96 5.44 -20.59
C ASN A 15 46.04 4.60 -21.30
N LEU A 16 45.81 3.30 -21.51
CA LEU A 16 46.68 2.46 -22.37
C LEU A 16 46.40 2.67 -23.87
N LEU A 17 45.29 3.32 -24.23
CA LEU A 17 44.96 3.78 -25.58
C LEU A 17 45.27 5.28 -25.66
N ASP A 18 46.54 5.59 -25.91
CA ASP A 18 47.23 6.88 -25.75
C ASP A 18 46.71 8.05 -26.65
N SER A 19 45.44 8.06 -27.07
CA SER A 19 44.92 9.02 -28.05
C SER A 19 43.47 9.46 -27.89
N VAL A 20 42.75 9.03 -26.83
CA VAL A 20 41.35 9.42 -26.65
C VAL A 20 41.14 10.09 -25.29
N VAL A 21 41.20 11.42 -25.27
CA VAL A 21 40.78 12.22 -24.12
C VAL A 21 39.26 12.19 -24.04
N ILE A 22 38.72 11.33 -23.17
CA ILE A 22 37.28 11.28 -22.91
C ILE A 22 36.88 12.53 -22.11
N PRO A 23 36.00 13.39 -22.63
CA PRO A 23 35.56 14.57 -21.90
C PRO A 23 34.88 14.22 -20.58
N ILE A 24 35.13 15.02 -19.54
CA ILE A 24 34.58 14.81 -18.19
C ILE A 24 33.05 14.70 -18.18
N TRP A 25 32.36 15.39 -19.10
CA TRP A 25 30.90 15.31 -19.20
C TRP A 25 30.39 13.90 -19.54
N VAL A 26 31.17 13.08 -20.25
CA VAL A 26 30.80 11.68 -20.56
C VAL A 26 30.72 10.85 -19.28
N TRP A 27 31.65 11.05 -18.35
CA TRP A 27 31.65 10.39 -17.05
C TRP A 27 30.47 10.83 -16.18
N ILE A 28 30.12 12.12 -16.22
CA ILE A 28 28.96 12.66 -15.52
C ILE A 28 27.68 12.03 -16.08
N VAL A 29 27.53 11.94 -17.41
CA VAL A 29 26.36 11.33 -18.06
C VAL A 29 26.26 9.84 -17.70
N LEU A 30 27.36 9.09 -17.72
CA LEU A 30 27.41 7.69 -17.30
C LEU A 30 27.02 7.51 -15.83
N ALA A 31 27.49 8.38 -14.94
CA ALA A 31 27.15 8.33 -13.53
C ALA A 31 25.65 8.60 -13.30
N VAL A 32 25.09 9.60 -13.99
CA VAL A 32 23.65 9.92 -13.91
C VAL A 32 22.81 8.76 -14.47
N LEU A 33 23.15 8.23 -15.65
CA LEU A 33 22.49 7.04 -16.21
C LEU A 33 22.55 5.85 -15.26
N GLY A 34 23.69 5.60 -14.64
CA GLY A 34 23.86 4.55 -13.63
C GLY A 34 22.92 4.73 -12.43
N LEU A 35 22.76 5.96 -11.93
CA LEU A 35 21.81 6.26 -10.85
C LEU A 35 20.37 5.97 -11.28
N PHE A 36 19.96 6.38 -12.48
CA PHE A 36 18.61 6.10 -12.98
C PHE A 36 18.38 4.59 -13.16
N VAL A 37 19.30 3.88 -13.82
CA VAL A 37 19.17 2.43 -14.06
C VAL A 37 19.15 1.64 -12.74
N ALA A 38 19.96 2.02 -11.76
CA ALA A 38 19.95 1.38 -10.44
C ALA A 38 18.61 1.53 -9.72
N GLN A 39 18.00 2.73 -9.79
CA GLN A 39 16.67 2.97 -9.24
C GLN A 39 15.59 2.15 -9.98
N PHE A 40 15.64 2.11 -11.31
CA PHE A 40 14.72 1.32 -12.13
C PHE A 40 14.84 -0.20 -11.86
N LEU A 41 16.05 -0.72 -11.73
CA LEU A 41 16.29 -2.14 -11.39
C LEU A 41 15.82 -2.47 -9.97
N ALA A 42 16.04 -1.57 -9.01
CA ALA A 42 15.53 -1.73 -7.65
C ALA A 42 13.99 -1.76 -7.64
N PHE A 43 13.35 -0.90 -8.45
CA PHE A 43 11.90 -0.87 -8.62
C PHE A 43 11.38 -2.14 -9.32
N TYR A 44 12.05 -2.59 -10.38
CA TYR A 44 11.67 -3.80 -11.12
C TYR A 44 11.80 -5.06 -10.25
N LYS A 45 12.88 -5.16 -9.46
CA LYS A 45 13.07 -6.27 -8.52
C LYS A 45 11.98 -6.31 -7.46
N LYS A 46 11.62 -5.14 -6.90
CA LYS A 46 10.49 -5.06 -5.96
C LYS A 46 9.19 -5.49 -6.61
N ARG A 47 8.90 -5.00 -7.82
CA ARG A 47 7.68 -5.36 -8.56
C ARG A 47 7.59 -6.86 -8.83
N LYS A 48 8.70 -7.48 -9.25
CA LYS A 48 8.77 -8.92 -9.46
C LYS A 48 8.54 -9.72 -8.17
N GLN A 49 9.08 -9.26 -7.04
CA GLN A 49 8.82 -9.86 -5.73
C GLN A 49 7.36 -9.71 -5.27
N TYR A 50 6.67 -8.65 -5.70
CA TYR A 50 5.24 -8.45 -5.41
C TYR A 50 4.31 -9.22 -6.36
N GLU A 51 4.73 -9.43 -7.61
CA GLU A 51 3.96 -10.17 -8.64
C GLU A 51 4.23 -11.70 -8.60
N GLU A 52 5.23 -12.18 -7.86
CA GLU A 52 5.61 -13.62 -7.83
C GLU A 52 4.63 -14.53 -7.06
N ARG A 53 3.67 -13.98 -6.31
CA ARG A 53 2.54 -14.77 -5.78
C ARG A 53 1.42 -14.76 -6.81
N VAL A 54 1.35 -15.80 -7.63
CA VAL A 54 0.19 -16.06 -8.49
C VAL A 54 -0.96 -16.46 -7.56
N VAL A 55 -1.74 -15.49 -7.11
CA VAL A 55 -2.95 -15.73 -6.31
C VAL A 55 -3.98 -16.38 -7.22
N THR A 56 -4.49 -17.54 -6.85
CA THR A 56 -5.52 -18.20 -7.65
C THR A 56 -6.85 -17.45 -7.55
N PRO A 57 -7.74 -17.54 -8.56
CA PRO A 57 -9.07 -16.92 -8.46
C PRO A 57 -9.86 -17.35 -7.21
N GLU A 58 -9.67 -18.59 -6.77
CA GLU A 58 -10.29 -19.17 -5.56
C GLU A 58 -9.77 -18.50 -4.28
N GLU A 59 -8.45 -18.31 -4.17
CA GLU A 59 -7.83 -17.58 -3.05
C GLU A 59 -8.29 -16.12 -3.02
N VAL A 60 -8.43 -15.47 -4.19
CA VAL A 60 -9.00 -14.11 -4.27
C VAL A 60 -10.43 -14.08 -3.76
N GLU A 61 -11.28 -15.02 -4.16
CA GLU A 61 -12.68 -15.09 -3.75
C GLU A 61 -12.83 -15.33 -2.23
N GLU A 62 -12.01 -16.22 -1.66
CA GLU A 62 -11.97 -16.47 -0.22
C GLU A 62 -11.53 -15.22 0.56
N THR A 63 -10.48 -14.54 0.10
CA THR A 63 -10.03 -13.31 0.74
C THR A 63 -11.06 -12.18 0.58
N LEU A 64 -11.75 -12.08 -0.56
CA LEU A 64 -12.85 -11.11 -0.75
C LEU A 64 -14.05 -11.38 0.16
N THR A 65 -14.36 -12.65 0.39
CA THR A 65 -15.40 -13.06 1.34
C THR A 65 -15.01 -12.66 2.76
N SER A 66 -13.77 -12.98 3.17
CA SER A 66 -13.21 -12.57 4.47
C SER A 66 -13.21 -11.04 4.66
N LEU A 67 -12.89 -10.28 3.62
CA LEU A 67 -12.95 -8.81 3.65
C LEU A 67 -14.38 -8.29 3.80
N SER A 68 -15.37 -8.97 3.23
CA SER A 68 -16.78 -8.63 3.36
C SER A 68 -17.30 -8.87 4.79
N GLU A 69 -16.85 -9.95 5.43
CA GLU A 69 -17.11 -10.21 6.85
C GLU A 69 -16.46 -9.15 7.76
N LEU A 70 -15.19 -8.83 7.49
CA LEU A 70 -14.49 -7.76 8.21
C LEU A 70 -15.18 -6.39 8.02
N ARG A 71 -15.73 -6.10 6.85
CA ARG A 71 -16.54 -4.89 6.63
C ARG A 71 -17.77 -4.89 7.53
N THR A 72 -18.48 -6.01 7.63
CA THR A 72 -19.64 -6.15 8.52
C THR A 72 -19.25 -5.90 9.98
N LYS A 73 -18.11 -6.45 10.42
CA LYS A 73 -17.55 -6.19 11.75
C LYS A 73 -17.19 -4.71 11.95
N GLY A 74 -16.62 -4.06 10.94
CA GLY A 74 -16.32 -2.62 10.97
C GLY A 74 -17.58 -1.76 11.14
N VAL A 75 -18.68 -2.10 10.45
CA VAL A 75 -19.97 -1.42 10.62
C VAL A 75 -20.52 -1.62 12.04
N ALA A 76 -20.40 -2.82 12.60
CA ALA A 76 -20.80 -3.08 13.97
C ALA A 76 -19.99 -2.24 14.97
N LEU A 77 -18.65 -2.20 14.82
CA LEU A 77 -17.77 -1.37 15.65
C LEU A 77 -18.10 0.13 15.53
N ARG A 78 -18.41 0.61 14.33
CA ARG A 78 -18.86 2.00 14.13
C ARG A 78 -20.14 2.28 14.92
N ASN A 79 -21.14 1.42 14.78
CA ASN A 79 -22.43 1.59 15.45
C ASN A 79 -22.28 1.50 16.98
N GLN A 80 -21.43 0.61 17.48
CA GLN A 80 -21.09 0.51 18.90
C GLN A 80 -20.46 1.82 19.39
N GLY A 81 -19.44 2.34 18.67
CA GLY A 81 -18.79 3.61 19.00
C GLY A 81 -19.79 4.75 19.20
N LEU A 82 -20.76 4.89 18.29
CA LEU A 82 -21.82 5.91 18.39
C LEU A 82 -22.64 5.86 19.69
N THR A 83 -22.65 4.74 20.41
CA THR A 83 -23.44 4.54 21.63
C THR A 83 -22.64 4.60 22.93
N LEU A 84 -21.30 4.60 22.85
CA LEU A 84 -20.44 4.56 24.04
C LEU A 84 -20.42 5.90 24.78
N GLN A 85 -20.57 5.86 26.10
CA GLN A 85 -20.57 7.04 26.96
C GLN A 85 -19.45 7.02 28.00
N GLN A 86 -18.95 5.84 28.40
CA GLN A 86 -17.93 5.71 29.43
C GLN A 86 -16.51 5.73 28.84
N SER A 87 -15.59 6.42 29.53
CA SER A 87 -14.20 6.61 29.07
C SER A 87 -13.43 5.30 28.92
N ASP A 88 -13.63 4.33 29.81
CA ASP A 88 -12.91 3.07 29.77
C ASP A 88 -13.44 2.13 28.67
N GLU A 89 -14.75 2.17 28.39
CA GLU A 89 -15.35 1.49 27.24
C GLU A 89 -14.81 2.05 25.92
N VAL A 90 -14.66 3.38 25.83
CA VAL A 90 -14.07 4.04 24.65
C VAL A 90 -12.63 3.60 24.42
N LYS A 91 -11.82 3.44 25.47
CA LYS A 91 -10.43 2.96 25.32
C LYS A 91 -10.38 1.52 24.81
N SER A 92 -11.20 0.62 25.37
CA SER A 92 -11.30 -0.76 24.90
C SER A 92 -11.74 -0.81 23.43
N TRP A 93 -12.76 -0.02 23.09
CA TRP A 93 -13.25 0.07 21.73
C TRP A 93 -12.20 0.58 20.74
N ILE A 94 -11.40 1.60 21.09
CA ILE A 94 -10.30 2.07 20.25
C ILE A 94 -9.30 0.93 19.95
N GLN A 95 -8.96 0.11 20.95
CA GLN A 95 -8.07 -1.03 20.75
C GLN A 95 -8.69 -2.09 19.83
N GLU A 96 -9.98 -2.37 19.98
CA GLU A 96 -10.71 -3.27 19.08
C GLU A 96 -10.73 -2.76 17.63
N VAL A 97 -10.90 -1.45 17.45
CA VAL A 97 -10.85 -0.79 16.15
C VAL A 97 -9.46 -0.92 15.53
N GLU A 98 -8.40 -0.64 16.29
CA GLU A 98 -7.02 -0.79 15.81
C GLU A 98 -6.70 -2.24 15.45
N HIS A 99 -7.14 -3.20 16.27
CA HIS A 99 -7.00 -4.61 15.98
C HIS A 99 -7.74 -4.99 14.69
N TRP A 100 -8.99 -4.56 14.53
CA TRP A 100 -9.76 -4.76 13.30
C TRP A 100 -9.05 -4.19 12.07
N ARG A 101 -8.50 -2.97 12.14
CA ARG A 101 -7.74 -2.37 11.02
C ARG A 101 -6.52 -3.19 10.64
N ASN A 102 -5.80 -3.73 11.63
CA ASN A 102 -4.65 -4.61 11.37
C ASN A 102 -5.08 -5.90 10.67
N LEU A 103 -6.22 -6.50 11.04
CA LEU A 103 -6.77 -7.67 10.35
C LEU A 103 -7.14 -7.36 8.90
N VAL A 104 -7.81 -6.22 8.66
CA VAL A 104 -8.15 -5.78 7.29
C VAL A 104 -6.88 -5.59 6.46
N LYS A 105 -5.88 -4.89 7.00
CA LYS A 105 -4.61 -4.65 6.30
C LYS A 105 -3.89 -5.95 5.98
N ALA A 106 -3.89 -6.91 6.91
CA ALA A 106 -3.31 -8.24 6.68
C ALA A 106 -4.04 -8.96 5.54
N LYS A 107 -5.37 -8.95 5.54
CA LYS A 107 -6.19 -9.57 4.48
C LYS A 107 -6.02 -8.93 3.11
N ILE A 108 -5.98 -7.59 3.04
CA ILE A 108 -5.64 -6.91 1.77
C ILE A 108 -4.22 -7.32 1.32
N GLY A 109 -3.29 -7.49 2.26
CA GLY A 109 -1.92 -7.90 1.97
C GLY A 109 -1.78 -9.29 1.38
N GLU A 110 -2.76 -10.18 1.59
CA GLU A 110 -2.82 -11.51 0.96
C GLU A 110 -3.05 -11.41 -0.55
N ILE A 111 -3.81 -10.39 -1.00
CA ILE A 111 -4.08 -10.13 -2.44
C ILE A 111 -3.06 -9.16 -3.03
N SER A 112 -2.78 -8.06 -2.32
CA SER A 112 -1.92 -6.99 -2.80
C SER A 112 -1.24 -6.26 -1.63
N ALA A 113 0.06 -6.51 -1.47
CA ALA A 113 0.89 -5.81 -0.49
C ALA A 113 0.93 -4.28 -0.74
N ALA A 114 0.83 -3.86 -2.01
CA ALA A 114 0.78 -2.45 -2.37
C ALA A 114 -0.51 -1.79 -1.86
N GLU A 115 -1.67 -2.41 -2.08
CA GLU A 115 -2.94 -1.90 -1.57
C GLU A 115 -2.99 -1.90 -0.04
N ALA A 116 -2.43 -2.94 0.60
CA ALA A 116 -2.31 -2.98 2.05
C ALA A 116 -1.47 -1.83 2.59
N SER A 117 -0.40 -1.44 1.88
CA SER A 117 0.46 -0.32 2.28
C SER A 117 -0.21 1.05 2.17
N LEU A 118 -1.19 1.19 1.27
CA LEU A 118 -2.00 2.39 1.07
C LEU A 118 -3.24 2.44 1.98
N PHE A 119 -3.64 1.29 2.53
CA PHE A 119 -4.77 1.20 3.43
C PHE A 119 -4.51 1.98 4.74
N GLY A 120 -5.33 3.01 4.96
CA GLY A 120 -5.25 3.89 6.13
C GLY A 120 -4.20 5.02 6.05
N THR A 121 -3.50 5.15 4.92
CA THR A 121 -2.43 6.14 4.69
C THR A 121 -2.90 7.38 3.90
N GLU A 122 -3.87 7.22 3.00
CA GLU A 122 -4.49 8.32 2.25
C GLU A 122 -5.74 8.85 2.98
N ASP A 123 -5.76 10.17 3.23
CA ASP A 123 -6.81 10.97 3.88
C ASP A 123 -7.09 10.72 5.36
N ARG A 124 -6.33 11.44 6.21
CA ARG A 124 -6.65 11.69 7.64
C ARG A 124 -7.42 13.01 7.87
N VAL A 125 -8.06 13.59 6.85
CA VAL A 125 -8.74 14.89 7.01
C VAL A 125 -10.14 14.84 6.45
N THR A 126 -11.10 14.42 7.27
CA THR A 126 -12.41 15.08 7.30
C THR A 126 -13.00 14.92 8.69
N PRO A 127 -12.99 15.97 9.53
CA PRO A 127 -13.74 15.95 10.77
C PRO A 127 -15.23 15.90 10.41
N VAL A 128 -15.88 14.79 10.74
CA VAL A 128 -17.34 14.72 10.70
C VAL A 128 -17.84 15.50 11.92
N GLU A 129 -18.61 16.56 11.69
CA GLU A 129 -19.28 17.30 12.76
C GLU A 129 -20.35 16.41 13.39
N PHE A 130 -20.06 15.81 14.54
CA PHE A 130 -21.04 15.05 15.31
C PHE A 130 -21.84 16.00 16.21
N HIS A 131 -23.18 15.94 16.13
CA HIS A 131 -24.11 16.78 16.88
C HIS A 131 -24.29 16.39 18.37
N GLN A 132 -23.32 15.71 18.97
CA GLN A 132 -23.32 15.37 20.40
C GLN A 132 -21.97 15.73 21.03
N PRO A 133 -21.91 15.99 22.35
CA PRO A 133 -20.66 16.28 23.07
C PRO A 133 -19.81 15.00 23.18
N VAL A 134 -19.25 14.61 22.04
CA VAL A 134 -18.33 13.48 21.91
C VAL A 134 -16.92 14.02 22.15
N ASN A 135 -16.13 13.34 22.98
CA ASN A 135 -14.70 13.62 23.09
C ASN A 135 -14.09 13.68 21.68
N PRO A 136 -13.36 14.75 21.28
CA PRO A 136 -12.91 14.94 19.90
C PRO A 136 -12.17 13.75 19.29
N LYS A 137 -11.43 12.99 20.13
CA LYS A 137 -10.75 11.77 19.70
C LYS A 137 -11.71 10.66 19.31
N HIS A 138 -12.82 10.50 20.02
CA HIS A 138 -13.81 9.46 19.76
C HIS A 138 -14.53 9.71 18.43
N GLY A 139 -14.98 10.93 18.15
CA GLY A 139 -15.58 11.28 16.86
C GLY A 139 -14.64 11.02 15.68
N LEU A 140 -13.33 11.27 15.86
CA LEU A 140 -12.32 10.98 14.85
C LEU A 140 -12.21 9.49 14.51
N TYR A 141 -12.21 8.59 15.50
CA TYR A 141 -12.16 7.15 15.24
C TYR A 141 -13.43 6.62 14.54
N VAL A 142 -14.62 7.13 14.88
CA VAL A 142 -15.87 6.78 14.17
C VAL A 142 -15.80 7.21 12.70
N GLY A 143 -15.27 8.41 12.44
CA GLY A 143 -15.00 8.89 11.08
C GLY A 143 -14.03 7.98 10.31
N ILE A 144 -12.91 7.61 10.94
CA ILE A 144 -11.91 6.71 10.35
C ILE A 144 -12.51 5.35 9.99
N ILE A 145 -13.28 4.73 10.89
CA ILE A 145 -13.92 3.42 10.61
C ILE A 145 -14.91 3.54 9.45
N THR A 146 -15.65 4.64 9.38
CA THR A 146 -16.60 4.88 8.30
C THR A 146 -15.88 4.96 6.95
N GLN A 147 -14.76 5.69 6.88
CA GLN A 147 -13.95 5.79 5.67
C GLN A 147 -13.30 4.44 5.30
N ASP A 148 -12.72 3.74 6.28
CA ASP A 148 -12.07 2.45 6.06
C ASP A 148 -13.09 1.38 5.60
N THR A 149 -14.32 1.38 6.13
CA THR A 149 -15.39 0.45 5.69
C THR A 149 -15.87 0.73 4.27
N GLU A 150 -15.88 1.99 3.81
CA GLU A 150 -16.20 2.32 2.42
C GLU A 150 -15.04 1.96 1.47
N LYS A 151 -13.79 2.19 1.86
CA LYS A 151 -12.63 1.73 1.10
C LYS A 151 -12.63 0.22 0.90
N ILE A 152 -12.98 -0.57 1.94
CA ILE A 152 -13.12 -2.02 1.80
C ILE A 152 -14.20 -2.37 0.77
N ARG A 153 -15.33 -1.65 0.76
CA ARG A 153 -16.40 -1.86 -0.24
C ARG A 153 -15.90 -1.61 -1.66
N GLU A 154 -15.21 -0.50 -1.88
CA GLU A 154 -14.65 -0.14 -3.19
C GLU A 154 -13.62 -1.17 -3.66
N LEU A 155 -12.74 -1.62 -2.75
CA LEU A 155 -11.76 -2.67 -3.04
C LEU A 155 -12.44 -3.98 -3.44
N VAL A 156 -13.44 -4.43 -2.67
CA VAL A 156 -14.20 -5.64 -2.98
C VAL A 156 -14.91 -5.54 -4.33
N GLN A 157 -15.51 -4.39 -4.63
CA GLN A 157 -16.14 -4.16 -5.93
C GLN A 157 -15.10 -4.20 -7.06
N ARG A 158 -13.97 -3.52 -6.92
CA ARG A 158 -12.93 -3.43 -7.96
C ARG A 158 -12.28 -4.79 -8.25
N LEU A 159 -12.05 -5.58 -7.21
CA LEU A 159 -11.39 -6.89 -7.28
C LEU A 159 -12.37 -8.04 -7.55
N SER A 160 -13.69 -7.77 -7.58
CA SER A 160 -14.69 -8.78 -7.90
C SER A 160 -14.45 -9.39 -9.29
N PRO A 161 -14.57 -10.73 -9.46
CA PRO A 161 -14.35 -11.42 -10.74
C PRO A 161 -15.16 -10.85 -11.90
N SER A 162 -16.39 -10.39 -11.62
CA SER A 162 -17.27 -9.75 -12.60
C SER A 162 -16.66 -8.49 -13.24
N ASN A 163 -15.96 -7.67 -12.45
CA ASN A 163 -15.32 -6.45 -12.92
C ASN A 163 -13.95 -6.72 -13.56
N LEU A 164 -13.24 -7.75 -13.12
CA LEU A 164 -11.99 -8.19 -13.75
C LEU A 164 -12.25 -8.77 -15.17
N ALA A 165 -13.33 -9.54 -15.35
CA ALA A 165 -13.75 -10.06 -16.66
C ALA A 165 -14.15 -8.95 -17.64
N LYS A 166 -14.85 -7.92 -17.14
CA LYS A 166 -15.23 -6.76 -17.94
C LYS A 166 -14.02 -5.92 -18.39
N LYS A 167 -12.98 -5.86 -17.56
CA LYS A 167 -11.75 -5.09 -17.84
C LYS A 167 -10.77 -5.84 -18.76
N SER A 168 -10.83 -7.17 -18.82
CA SER A 168 -9.99 -7.99 -19.71
C SER A 168 -10.54 -8.13 -21.13
N GLY A 169 -11.70 -7.54 -21.44
CA GLY A 169 -12.30 -7.63 -22.77
C GLY A 169 -12.78 -9.04 -23.14
N ILE A 170 -13.00 -9.90 -22.13
CA ILE A 170 -13.56 -11.25 -22.30
C ILE A 170 -15.07 -11.17 -22.04
N GLU A 171 -15.76 -10.27 -22.72
CA GLU A 171 -17.18 -10.38 -22.99
C GLU A 171 -17.31 -10.61 -24.49
N LYS A 172 -17.61 -11.85 -24.87
CA LYS A 172 -18.14 -12.22 -26.19
C LYS A 172 -19.64 -12.39 -26.07
#